data_AF-A0A0F9E0E3-F1
#
_entry.id   AF-A0A0F9E0E3-F1
#
_cell.length_a   1.000
_cell.length_b   1.000
_cell.length_c   1.000
_cell.angle_alpha   90.00
_cell.angle_beta   90.00
_cell.angle_gamma   90.00
#
_symmetry.space_group_name_H-M   'P 1'
#
loop_
_entity.id
_entity.type
_entity.pdbx_description
1 polymer ?
#
loop_
_entity_poly.entity_id
_entity_poly.type
_entity_poly.pdbx_seq_one_letter_code
_entity_poly.pdbx_strand_id
1 'polypeptide(L)'
;MDRVAIVHENFLRRVAAGDFPVSTSDKKALDRAALEQLYRAQVLSRALDLQSRVMQKEGQGFYTIGSSGHEGMAAVAAALRVDDIAFLHYRDAAFQIARADQAEGQDMLRDMLLSFACSADDPISGGRHKVLGSRPLMIPPQTSTIASHLPKAVGAAHSIGMARRNRPEHAILPRDA
;
A
#
# COMPACT_ATOMS: atom_id res chain seq x y z
N MET A 1 9.54 -7.86 -22.99
CA MET A 1 8.25 -7.55 -22.33
C MET A 1 8.55 -7.06 -20.92
N ASP A 2 7.97 -5.94 -20.49
CA ASP A 2 8.16 -5.43 -19.13
C ASP A 2 7.59 -6.44 -18.09
N ARG A 3 8.23 -6.54 -16.92
CA ARG A 3 7.82 -7.45 -15.84
C ARG A 3 6.38 -7.20 -15.42
N VAL A 4 5.93 -5.94 -15.40
CA VAL A 4 4.52 -5.58 -15.09
C VAL A 4 3.56 -6.26 -16.07
N ALA A 5 3.87 -6.22 -17.38
CA ALA A 5 3.06 -6.84 -18.41
C ALA A 5 3.01 -8.37 -18.27
N ILE A 6 4.14 -9.02 -17.96
CA ILE A 6 4.19 -10.48 -17.72
C ILE A 6 3.26 -10.88 -16.57
N VAL A 7 3.30 -10.16 -15.44
CA VAL A 7 2.43 -10.47 -14.29
C VAL A 7 0.95 -10.26 -14.66
N HIS A 8 0.63 -9.18 -15.38
CA HIS A 8 -0.72 -8.89 -15.84
C HIS A 8 -1.27 -9.96 -16.80
N GLU A 9 -0.49 -10.35 -17.82
CA GLU A 9 -0.89 -11.37 -18.78
C GLU A 9 -1.04 -12.75 -18.13
N ASN A 10 -0.17 -13.09 -17.19
CA ASN A 10 -0.32 -14.32 -16.41
C ASN A 10 -1.63 -14.31 -15.60
N PHE A 11 -1.95 -13.19 -14.95
CA PHE A 11 -3.21 -13.04 -14.23
C PHE A 11 -4.42 -13.25 -15.16
N LEU A 12 -4.48 -12.55 -16.30
CA LEU A 12 -5.58 -12.69 -17.25
C LEU A 12 -5.73 -14.13 -17.76
N ARG A 13 -4.62 -14.77 -18.11
CA ARG A 13 -4.61 -16.16 -18.58
C ARG A 13 -5.16 -17.14 -17.55
N ARG A 14 -4.72 -17.01 -16.29
CA ARG A 14 -5.16 -17.88 -15.20
C ARG A 14 -6.64 -17.68 -14.86
N VAL A 15 -7.09 -16.43 -14.79
CA VAL A 15 -8.50 -16.10 -14.56
C VAL A 15 -9.39 -16.66 -15.68
N ALA A 16 -9.01 -16.47 -16.95
CA ALA A 16 -9.78 -16.99 -18.09
C ALA A 16 -9.83 -18.53 -18.12
N ALA A 17 -8.77 -19.19 -17.66
CA ALA A 17 -8.71 -20.65 -17.56
C ALA A 17 -9.40 -21.23 -16.32
N GLY A 18 -9.88 -20.39 -15.38
CA GLY A 18 -10.36 -20.85 -14.08
C GLY A 18 -9.26 -21.48 -13.20
N ASP A 19 -7.99 -21.19 -13.50
CA ASP A 19 -6.82 -21.66 -12.74
C ASP A 19 -6.62 -20.77 -11.51
N PHE A 20 -7.38 -21.08 -10.45
CA PHE A 20 -7.28 -20.43 -9.16
C PHE A 20 -6.45 -21.25 -8.17
N PRO A 21 -5.72 -20.59 -7.26
CA PRO A 21 -5.08 -21.31 -6.16
C PRO A 21 -6.13 -22.08 -5.34
N VAL A 22 -5.79 -23.32 -4.96
CA VAL A 22 -6.63 -24.12 -4.05
C VAL A 22 -6.54 -23.50 -2.67
N SER A 23 -7.69 -23.18 -2.06
CA SER A 23 -7.72 -22.68 -0.69
C SER A 23 -7.13 -23.71 0.26
N THR A 24 -6.23 -23.26 1.14
CA THR A 24 -5.69 -24.08 2.24
C THR A 24 -6.54 -23.97 3.51
N SER A 25 -7.66 -23.24 3.45
CA SER A 25 -8.54 -22.97 4.59
C SER A 25 -10.01 -23.00 4.16
N ASP A 26 -10.84 -23.67 4.95
CA ASP A 26 -12.30 -23.67 4.79
C ASP A 26 -12.98 -22.50 5.53
N LYS A 27 -12.19 -21.67 6.23
CA LYS A 27 -12.71 -20.51 6.96
C LYS A 27 -13.17 -19.43 5.98
N LYS A 28 -14.47 -19.16 5.96
CA LYS A 28 -15.06 -17.98 5.33
C LYS A 28 -14.99 -16.78 6.29
N ALA A 29 -13.79 -16.24 6.44
CA ALA A 29 -13.56 -15.10 7.35
C ALA A 29 -14.03 -13.76 6.77
N LEU A 30 -14.18 -13.66 5.44
CA LEU A 30 -14.59 -12.44 4.75
C LEU A 30 -15.92 -12.65 4.04
N ASP A 31 -16.79 -11.64 4.11
CA ASP A 31 -18.00 -11.59 3.30
C ASP A 31 -17.69 -11.16 1.86
N ARG A 32 -18.72 -11.20 1.00
CA ARG A 32 -18.59 -10.82 -0.41
C ARG A 32 -18.13 -9.37 -0.59
N ALA A 33 -18.60 -8.45 0.25
CA ALA A 33 -18.29 -7.04 0.13
C ALA A 33 -16.82 -6.77 0.46
N ALA A 34 -16.30 -7.36 1.52
CA ALA A 34 -14.89 -7.30 1.90
C ALA A 34 -13.99 -7.92 0.82
N LEU A 35 -14.40 -9.04 0.22
CA LEU A 35 -13.67 -9.65 -0.90
C LEU A 35 -13.64 -8.72 -2.14
N GLU A 36 -14.75 -8.07 -2.47
CA GLU A 36 -14.80 -7.10 -3.58
C GLU A 36 -13.91 -5.88 -3.31
N GLN A 37 -13.88 -5.35 -2.08
CA GLN A 37 -13.01 -4.25 -1.70
C GLN A 37 -11.52 -4.62 -1.86
N LEU A 38 -11.11 -5.77 -1.32
CA LEU A 38 -9.76 -6.28 -1.49
C LEU A 38 -9.39 -6.43 -2.97
N TYR A 39 -10.28 -7.02 -3.76
CA TYR A 39 -10.05 -7.19 -5.19
C TYR A 39 -9.91 -5.85 -5.93
N ARG A 40 -10.71 -4.83 -5.58
CA ARG A 40 -10.59 -3.49 -6.16
C ARG A 40 -9.24 -2.85 -5.84
N ALA A 41 -8.77 -2.95 -4.59
CA ALA A 41 -7.45 -2.45 -4.21
C ALA A 41 -6.31 -3.15 -4.97
N GLN A 42 -6.42 -4.46 -5.15
CA GLN A 42 -5.47 -5.26 -5.94
C GLN A 42 -5.43 -4.85 -7.42
N VAL A 43 -6.62 -4.69 -8.03
CA VAL A 43 -6.74 -4.25 -9.42
C VAL A 43 -6.21 -2.84 -9.60
N LEU A 44 -6.52 -1.92 -8.68
CA LEU A 44 -6.01 -0.55 -8.73
C LEU A 44 -4.49 -0.51 -8.61
N SER A 45 -3.89 -1.28 -7.69
CA SER A 45 -2.43 -1.40 -7.59
C SER A 45 -1.80 -1.90 -8.90
N ARG A 46 -2.42 -2.88 -9.56
CA ARG A 46 -1.96 -3.39 -10.87
C ARG A 46 -2.11 -2.36 -11.98
N ALA A 47 -3.25 -1.65 -12.00
CA ALA A 47 -3.53 -0.62 -13.00
C ALA A 47 -2.56 0.57 -12.88
N LEU A 48 -2.25 0.99 -11.65
CA LEU A 48 -1.26 2.03 -11.37
C LEU A 48 0.14 1.65 -11.85
N ASP A 49 0.56 0.41 -11.66
CA ASP A 49 1.84 -0.08 -12.19
C ASP A 49 1.90 -0.07 -13.72
N LEU A 50 0.81 -0.44 -14.40
CA LEU A 50 0.71 -0.36 -15.85
C LEU A 50 0.74 1.10 -16.32
N GLN A 51 -0.03 1.96 -15.66
CA GLN A 51 -0.11 3.38 -15.98
C GLN A 51 1.23 4.08 -15.74
N SER A 52 1.97 3.71 -14.69
CA SER A 52 3.29 4.30 -14.43
C SER A 52 4.27 4.04 -15.58
N ARG A 53 4.12 2.92 -16.30
CA ARG A 53 4.91 2.58 -17.48
C ARG A 53 4.48 3.36 -18.72
N VAL A 54 3.19 3.65 -18.87
CA VAL A 54 2.68 4.57 -19.91
C VAL A 54 3.24 5.97 -19.67
N MET A 55 3.06 6.50 -18.46
CA MET A 55 3.58 7.82 -18.07
C MET A 55 5.09 7.93 -18.29
N GLN A 56 5.86 6.89 -17.95
CA GLN A 56 7.31 6.89 -18.17
C GLN A 56 7.67 6.97 -19.66
N LYS A 57 6.95 6.27 -20.55
CA LYS A 57 7.18 6.34 -22.01
C LYS A 57 6.81 7.70 -22.59
N GLU A 58 5.82 8.36 -22.01
CA GLU A 58 5.35 9.69 -22.40
C GLU A 58 6.17 10.84 -21.78
N GLY A 59 7.17 10.53 -20.95
CA GLY A 59 7.99 11.54 -20.27
C GLY A 59 7.24 12.27 -19.14
N GLN A 60 6.15 11.70 -18.64
CA GLN A 60 5.30 12.25 -17.57
C GLN A 60 5.49 11.53 -16.22
N GLY A 61 6.13 10.35 -16.22
CA GLY A 61 6.46 9.58 -15.02
C GLY A 61 7.96 9.60 -14.78
N PHE A 62 8.40 10.27 -13.72
CA PHE A 62 9.83 10.54 -13.48
C PHE A 62 10.46 9.56 -12.47
N TYR A 63 9.66 9.00 -11.57
CA TYR A 63 10.13 8.00 -10.62
C TYR A 63 9.03 6.97 -10.35
N THR A 64 9.29 5.69 -10.66
CA THR A 64 8.29 4.63 -10.52
C THR A 64 8.91 3.39 -9.88
N ILE A 65 8.17 2.79 -8.94
CA ILE A 65 8.51 1.49 -8.37
C ILE A 65 7.27 0.61 -8.40
N GLY A 66 7.36 -0.50 -9.12
CA GLY A 66 6.24 -1.41 -9.34
C GLY A 66 5.94 -2.31 -8.14
N SER A 67 4.65 -2.46 -7.84
CA SER A 67 4.11 -3.37 -6.83
C SER A 67 3.61 -4.70 -7.42
N SER A 68 3.81 -4.94 -8.72
CA SER A 68 3.32 -6.11 -9.43
C SER A 68 3.80 -7.40 -8.80
N GLY A 69 2.87 -8.29 -8.49
CA GLY A 69 3.10 -9.54 -7.75
C GLY A 69 2.99 -9.40 -6.23
N HIS A 70 2.82 -8.19 -5.69
CA HIS A 70 2.63 -7.92 -4.26
C HIS A 70 1.18 -7.47 -3.93
N GLU A 71 0.23 -7.69 -4.84
CA GLU A 71 -1.15 -7.25 -4.68
C GLU A 71 -1.83 -7.90 -3.44
N GLY A 72 -1.35 -9.08 -3.01
CA GLY A 72 -1.78 -9.75 -1.79
C GLY A 72 -1.64 -8.90 -0.50
N MET A 73 -0.78 -7.88 -0.49
CA MET A 73 -0.63 -6.97 0.65
C MET A 73 -1.90 -6.19 1.02
N ALA A 74 -2.87 -6.09 0.11
CA ALA A 74 -4.21 -5.59 0.41
C ALA A 74 -4.89 -6.37 1.56
N ALA A 75 -4.71 -7.69 1.61
CA ALA A 75 -5.28 -8.53 2.65
C ALA A 75 -4.63 -8.27 4.02
N VAL A 76 -3.33 -7.96 4.05
CA VAL A 76 -2.62 -7.58 5.29
C VAL A 76 -3.16 -6.25 5.80
N ALA A 77 -3.39 -5.27 4.92
CA ALA A 77 -4.00 -3.99 5.32
C ALA A 77 -5.40 -4.18 5.92
N ALA A 78 -6.24 -5.03 5.33
CA ALA A 78 -7.58 -5.32 5.82
C ALA A 78 -7.60 -6.07 7.16
N ALA A 79 -6.53 -6.78 7.51
CA ALA A 79 -6.40 -7.47 8.79
C ALA A 79 -5.96 -6.55 9.95
N LEU A 80 -5.56 -5.30 9.63
CA LEU A 80 -5.04 -4.33 10.59
C LEU A 80 -6.00 -3.15 10.73
N ARG A 81 -5.90 -2.42 11.84
CA ARG A 81 -6.63 -1.17 12.03
C ARG A 81 -5.97 -0.05 11.22
N VAL A 82 -6.76 0.97 10.89
CA VAL A 82 -6.25 2.18 10.23
C VAL A 82 -5.23 2.92 11.09
N ASP A 83 -5.33 2.82 12.43
CA ASP A 83 -4.45 3.47 13.39
C ASP A 83 -3.21 2.64 13.78
N ASP A 84 -3.07 1.41 13.26
CA ASP A 84 -1.85 0.61 13.40
C ASP A 84 -0.74 1.21 12.53
N ILE A 85 0.36 1.65 13.16
CA ILE A 85 1.49 2.25 12.42
C ILE A 85 2.11 1.22 11.47
N ALA A 86 2.13 1.52 10.18
CA ALA A 86 2.65 0.64 9.15
C ALA A 86 3.92 1.19 8.50
N PHE A 87 5.04 0.50 8.75
CA PHE A 87 6.30 0.72 8.05
C PHE A 87 6.38 -0.19 6.81
N LEU A 88 5.87 0.30 5.69
CA LEU A 88 5.79 -0.41 4.40
C LEU A 88 7.11 -0.55 3.63
N HIS A 89 7.22 -1.63 2.86
CA HIS A 89 8.19 -1.70 1.77
C HIS A 89 7.72 -0.85 0.58
N TYR A 90 8.64 -0.35 -0.25
CA TYR A 90 8.31 0.52 -1.38
C TYR A 90 7.49 -0.16 -2.51
N ARG A 91 7.19 -1.46 -2.37
CA ARG A 91 6.37 -2.28 -3.28
C ARG A 91 4.98 -2.62 -2.71
N ASP A 92 4.61 -2.06 -1.56
CA ASP A 92 3.37 -2.42 -0.87
C ASP A 92 2.24 -1.43 -1.20
N ALA A 93 2.13 -0.95 -2.45
CA ALA A 93 1.10 0.02 -2.82
C ALA A 93 -0.32 -0.53 -2.56
N ALA A 94 -0.54 -1.83 -2.79
CA ALA A 94 -1.81 -2.50 -2.50
C ALA A 94 -2.21 -2.41 -1.02
N PHE A 95 -1.24 -2.38 -0.09
CA PHE A 95 -1.52 -2.15 1.32
C PHE A 95 -2.08 -0.74 1.54
N GLN A 96 -1.38 0.28 1.04
CA GLN A 96 -1.80 1.67 1.23
C GLN A 96 -3.15 1.95 0.57
N ILE A 97 -3.40 1.40 -0.62
CA ILE A 97 -4.68 1.50 -1.32
C ILE A 97 -5.80 0.86 -0.50
N ALA A 98 -5.65 -0.39 -0.06
CA ALA A 98 -6.67 -1.08 0.71
C ALA A 98 -6.92 -0.41 2.07
N ARG A 99 -5.88 0.14 2.70
CA ARG A 99 -6.02 0.88 3.96
C ARG A 99 -6.72 2.22 3.77
N ALA A 100 -6.55 2.86 2.62
CA ALA A 100 -7.22 4.13 2.34
C ALA A 100 -8.75 3.98 2.33
N ASP A 101 -9.28 2.82 1.93
CA ASP A 101 -10.71 2.52 2.01
C ASP A 101 -11.24 2.42 3.45
N GLN A 102 -10.37 2.37 4.45
CA GLN A 102 -10.72 2.37 5.88
C GLN A 102 -10.79 3.80 6.47
N ALA A 103 -10.46 4.83 5.68
CA ALA A 103 -10.43 6.22 6.12
C ALA A 103 -11.19 7.13 5.14
N GLU A 104 -11.77 8.20 5.66
CA GLU A 104 -12.45 9.19 4.83
C GLU A 104 -11.47 10.12 4.11
N GLY A 105 -11.91 10.64 2.96
CA GLY A 105 -11.20 11.71 2.24
C GLY A 105 -9.90 11.29 1.55
N GLN A 106 -9.68 9.99 1.33
CA GLN A 106 -8.50 9.49 0.62
C GLN A 106 -8.80 9.31 -0.87
N ASP A 107 -7.86 9.73 -1.73
CA ASP A 107 -7.89 9.45 -3.17
C ASP A 107 -6.55 8.86 -3.61
N MET A 108 -6.36 7.56 -3.36
CA MET A 108 -5.08 6.90 -3.64
C MET A 108 -4.79 6.75 -5.13
N LEU A 109 -5.80 6.79 -6.00
CA LEU A 109 -5.56 6.84 -7.44
C LEU A 109 -4.84 8.14 -7.79
N ARG A 110 -5.42 9.28 -7.38
CA ARG A 110 -4.84 10.61 -7.62
C ARG A 110 -3.48 10.76 -6.95
N ASP A 111 -3.36 10.40 -5.69
CA ASP A 111 -2.13 10.61 -4.91
C ASP A 111 -0.96 9.80 -5.49
N MET A 112 -1.20 8.57 -5.94
CA MET A 112 -0.18 7.75 -6.59
C MET A 112 0.24 8.32 -7.95
N LEU A 113 -0.70 8.81 -8.75
CA LEU A 113 -0.40 9.45 -10.04
C LEU A 113 0.42 10.74 -9.86
N LEU A 114 0.09 11.56 -8.86
CA LEU A 114 0.87 12.75 -8.51
C LEU A 114 2.30 12.38 -8.07
N SER A 115 2.44 11.32 -7.29
CA SER A 115 3.74 10.83 -6.83
C SER A 115 4.59 10.31 -8.00
N PHE A 116 4.00 9.59 -8.97
CA PHE A 116 4.70 9.15 -10.18
C PHE A 116 5.18 10.32 -11.05
N ALA A 117 4.37 11.38 -11.12
CA ALA A 117 4.67 12.60 -11.85
C ALA A 117 5.62 13.56 -11.09
N CYS A 118 6.07 13.19 -9.88
CA CYS A 118 6.82 14.09 -8.99
C CYS A 118 6.15 15.48 -8.85
N SER A 119 4.82 15.51 -8.81
CA SER A 119 4.07 16.76 -8.75
C SER A 119 4.29 17.46 -7.41
N ALA A 120 4.37 18.80 -7.43
CA ALA A 120 4.35 19.62 -6.23
C ALA A 120 3.06 19.43 -5.39
N ASP A 121 1.99 18.93 -6.02
CA ASP A 121 0.72 18.61 -5.37
C ASP A 121 0.69 17.22 -4.71
N ASP A 122 1.76 16.41 -4.81
CA ASP A 122 1.85 15.14 -4.07
C ASP A 122 1.73 15.42 -2.56
N PRO A 123 0.66 14.93 -1.89
CA PRO A 123 0.38 15.29 -0.50
C PRO A 123 1.42 14.78 0.49
N ILE A 124 2.27 13.83 0.09
CA ILE A 124 3.26 13.21 0.96
C ILE A 124 4.63 13.82 0.76
N SER A 125 5.06 13.97 -0.49
CA SER A 125 6.42 14.38 -0.80
C SER A 125 6.55 15.81 -1.28
N GLY A 126 5.47 16.44 -1.79
CA GLY A 126 5.53 17.71 -2.51
C GLY A 126 6.47 17.64 -3.73
N GLY A 127 6.47 16.51 -4.44
CA GLY A 127 7.26 16.27 -5.65
C GLY A 127 8.74 15.94 -5.41
N ARG A 128 9.19 15.92 -4.16
CA ARG A 128 10.61 15.68 -3.83
C ARG A 128 11.03 14.22 -4.00
N HIS A 129 10.09 13.28 -3.91
CA HIS A 129 10.38 11.86 -3.97
C HIS A 129 9.11 11.03 -4.16
N LYS A 130 9.15 9.91 -4.90
CA LYS A 130 8.05 8.94 -4.89
C LYS A 130 8.16 8.04 -3.68
N VAL A 131 7.26 8.19 -2.72
CA VAL A 131 7.20 7.36 -1.50
C VAL A 131 5.78 6.92 -1.19
N LEU A 132 5.66 5.75 -0.56
CA LEU A 132 4.43 5.40 0.15
C LEU A 132 4.43 6.14 1.49
N GLY A 133 3.28 6.65 1.89
CA GLY A 133 3.13 7.47 3.08
C GLY A 133 1.73 8.06 3.17
N SER A 134 1.23 8.26 4.38
CA SER A 134 0.02 9.01 4.68
C SER A 134 -0.14 9.14 6.18
N ARG A 135 -0.29 10.38 6.67
CA ARG A 135 -0.52 10.64 8.09
C ARG A 135 -1.90 10.10 8.55
N PRO A 136 -3.02 10.35 7.86
CA PRO A 136 -4.31 9.75 8.20
C PRO A 136 -4.32 8.22 8.25
N LEU A 137 -3.48 7.56 7.45
CA LEU A 137 -3.42 6.09 7.37
C LEU A 137 -2.35 5.47 8.28
N MET A 138 -1.71 6.29 9.11
CA MET A 138 -0.59 5.90 9.98
C MET A 138 0.54 5.17 9.22
N ILE A 139 0.87 5.67 8.03
CA ILE A 139 1.99 5.18 7.21
C ILE A 139 3.08 6.25 7.21
N PRO A 140 4.11 6.13 8.06
CA PRO A 140 5.29 6.99 8.00
C PRO A 140 5.97 6.85 6.63
N PRO A 141 6.31 7.96 5.94
CA PRO A 141 6.98 7.90 4.66
C PRO A 141 8.38 7.29 4.80
N GLN A 142 8.78 6.49 3.82
CA GLN A 142 10.05 5.78 3.83
C GLN A 142 10.87 5.98 2.58
N THR A 143 12.18 5.96 2.76
CA THR A 143 13.14 5.97 1.66
C THR A 143 13.27 4.58 1.07
N SER A 144 13.75 4.50 -0.18
CA SER A 144 14.05 3.24 -0.87
C SER A 144 15.28 2.50 -0.33
N THR A 145 15.86 2.96 0.78
CA THR A 145 16.93 2.27 1.52
C THR A 145 16.40 0.94 2.04
N ILE A 146 16.88 -0.14 1.43
CA ILE A 146 16.44 -1.51 1.69
C ILE A 146 16.55 -1.83 3.20
N ALA A 147 15.54 -2.52 3.72
CA ALA A 147 15.41 -2.95 5.12
C ALA A 147 15.33 -1.84 6.18
N SER A 148 15.38 -0.55 5.81
CA SER A 148 15.36 0.54 6.81
C SER A 148 14.03 0.71 7.56
N HIS A 149 12.91 0.15 7.07
CA HIS A 149 11.65 0.05 7.83
C HIS A 149 11.81 -0.81 9.07
N LEU A 150 12.54 -1.93 8.97
CA LEU A 150 12.54 -2.97 10.00
C LEU A 150 13.00 -2.45 11.36
N PRO A 151 14.17 -1.78 11.51
CA PRO A 151 14.56 -1.24 12.81
C PRO A 151 13.62 -0.13 13.29
N LYS A 152 13.04 0.67 12.38
CA LYS A 152 12.07 1.72 12.74
C LYS A 152 10.77 1.11 13.28
N ALA A 153 10.28 0.04 12.67
CA ALA A 153 9.11 -0.70 13.11
C ALA A 153 9.31 -1.29 14.50
N VAL A 154 10.47 -1.92 14.74
CA VAL A 154 10.83 -2.47 16.06
C VAL A 154 10.91 -1.34 17.11
N GLY A 155 11.58 -0.23 16.78
CA GLY A 155 11.68 0.92 17.67
C GLY A 155 10.32 1.53 17.99
N ALA A 156 9.44 1.65 17.00
CA ALA A 156 8.07 2.16 17.19
C ALA A 156 7.24 1.22 18.07
N ALA A 157 7.27 -0.08 17.82
CA ALA A 157 6.57 -1.08 18.65
C ALA A 157 7.06 -1.04 20.11
N HIS A 158 8.37 -0.94 20.32
CA HIS A 158 8.94 -0.78 21.67
C HIS A 158 8.45 0.51 22.33
N SER A 159 8.42 1.62 21.59
CA SER A 159 7.98 2.93 22.07
C SER A 159 6.50 2.96 22.45
N ILE A 160 5.64 2.24 21.73
CA ILE A 160 4.21 2.10 22.07
C ILE A 160 4.06 1.46 23.46
N GLY A 161 4.79 0.36 23.72
CA GLY A 161 4.80 -0.29 25.03
C GLY A 161 5.27 0.64 26.17
N MET A 162 6.27 1.48 25.91
CA MET A 162 6.73 2.49 26.87
C MET A 162 5.68 3.60 27.09
N ALA A 163 5.04 4.07 26.02
CA ALA A 163 4.02 5.11 26.07
C ALA A 163 2.76 4.69 26.85
N ARG A 164 2.46 3.39 26.95
CA ARG A 164 1.40 2.90 27.84
C ARG A 164 1.72 3.11 29.33
N ARG A 165 3.00 3.07 29.71
CA ARG A 165 3.46 3.29 31.09
C ARG A 165 3.62 4.78 31.41
N ASN A 166 4.21 5.52 30.46
CA ASN A 166 4.45 6.95 30.56
C ASN A 166 3.87 7.65 29.33
N ARG A 167 2.60 8.05 29.40
CA ARG A 167 1.88 8.62 28.26
C ARG A 167 2.50 9.97 27.85
N PRO A 168 2.98 10.12 26.61
CA PRO A 168 3.52 11.39 26.15
C PRO A 168 2.40 12.43 26.00
N GLU A 169 2.75 13.72 26.17
CA GLU A 169 1.81 14.85 26.08
C GLU A 169 1.04 14.86 24.76
N HIS A 170 1.71 14.54 23.65
CA HIS A 170 1.13 14.54 22.31
C HIS A 170 0.70 13.14 21.84
N ALA A 171 0.30 12.24 22.76
CA ALA A 171 -0.13 10.90 22.42
C ALA A 171 -1.40 10.89 21.54
N ILE A 172 -1.25 10.50 20.27
CA ILE A 172 -2.35 10.37 19.31
C ILE A 172 -2.94 8.95 19.22
N LEU A 173 -2.19 7.94 19.68
CA LEU A 173 -2.65 6.55 19.66
C LEU A 173 -3.61 6.28 20.84
N PRO A 174 -4.61 5.40 20.64
CA PRO A 174 -5.48 4.96 21.72
C PRO A 174 -4.70 4.10 22.72
N ARG A 175 -5.30 3.82 23.90
CA ARG A 175 -4.61 3.07 24.97
C ARG A 175 -4.51 1.57 24.69
N ASP A 176 -5.34 1.05 23.80
CA ASP A 176 -5.36 -0.34 23.35
C ASP A 176 -4.41 -0.60 22.16
N ALA A 177 -3.83 0.45 21.58
CA ALA A 177 -2.74 0.36 20.60
C ALA A 177 -1.50 -0.26 21.23
#